data_AF-A0A1G8DU31-F1
#
_entry.id   AF-A0A1G8DU31-F1
#
_cell.length_a   1.000
_cell.length_b   1.000
_cell.length_c   1.000
_cell.angle_alpha   90.00
_cell.angle_beta   90.00
_cell.angle_gamma   90.00
#
_symmetry.space_group_name_H-M   'P 1'
#
loop_
_entity.id
_entity.type
_entity.pdbx_description
1 polymer ?
#
loop_
_entity_poly.entity_id
_entity_poly.type
_entity_poly.pdbx_seq_one_letter_code
_entity_poly.pdbx_strand_id
1 'polypeptide(L)' 'MVNKISFHKTMDKQQYVTTAFEQIRKKNIETPFYIANGCQVTDLEMYLNSLRKGYLNSVDPRLEKLFHDKIEQLKSL' A
#
# COMPACT_ATOMS: atom_id res chain seq x y z
N MET A 1 23.26 -29.93 3.62
CA MET A 1 23.24 -28.46 3.59
C MET A 1 21.94 -28.04 2.94
N VAL A 2 20.98 -27.49 3.71
CA VAL A 2 19.68 -27.06 3.16
C VAL A 2 19.67 -25.54 3.19
N ASN A 3 19.65 -24.92 2.02
CA ASN A 3 19.48 -23.48 1.88
C ASN A 3 18.13 -23.07 2.48
N LYS A 4 18.16 -22.48 3.68
CA LYS A 4 17.04 -21.71 4.23
C LYS A 4 16.93 -20.42 3.41
N ILE A 5 16.24 -20.49 2.27
CA ILE A 5 15.80 -19.31 1.55
C ILE A 5 14.68 -18.69 2.38
N SER A 6 14.92 -17.47 2.87
CA SER A 6 13.99 -16.69 3.69
C SER A 6 12.72 -16.31 2.90
N PHE A 7 11.73 -17.20 2.83
CA PHE A 7 10.41 -16.94 2.22
C PHE A 7 9.42 -16.18 3.11
N HIS A 8 9.80 -15.81 4.33
CA HIS A 8 8.83 -15.36 5.36
C HIS A 8 8.47 -13.87 5.30
N LYS A 9 9.17 -13.03 4.53
CA LYS A 9 8.91 -11.57 4.50
C LYS A 9 7.95 -11.14 3.37
N THR A 10 7.82 -11.92 2.31
CA THR A 10 7.06 -11.52 1.10
C THR A 10 5.58 -11.93 1.16
N MET A 11 5.27 -13.10 1.74
CA MET A 11 3.88 -13.54 1.92
C MET A 11 3.08 -12.58 2.82
N ASP A 12 3.71 -12.09 3.89
CA ASP A 12 3.08 -11.16 4.83
C ASP A 12 2.73 -9.81 4.16
N LYS A 13 3.68 -9.26 3.40
CA LYS A 13 3.47 -7.99 2.67
C LYS A 13 2.38 -8.08 1.61
N GLN A 14 2.39 -9.15 0.80
CA GLN A 14 1.41 -9.33 -0.26
C GLN A 14 0.00 -9.48 0.33
N GLN A 15 -0.13 -10.27 1.40
CA GLN A 15 -1.40 -10.46 2.08
C GLN A 15 -1.90 -9.18 2.73
N TYR A 16 -1.02 -8.44 3.42
CA TYR A 16 -1.34 -7.13 3.99
C TYR A 16 -1.91 -6.16 2.94
N VAL A 17 -1.23 -5.97 1.80
CA VAL A 17 -1.69 -5.02 0.77
C VAL A 17 -3.04 -5.46 0.19
N THR A 18 -3.23 -6.75 -0.05
CA THR A 18 -4.51 -7.28 -0.56
C THR A 18 -5.64 -6.96 0.41
N THR A 19 -5.50 -7.33 1.68
CA THR A 19 -6.53 -7.09 2.70
C THR A 19 -6.77 -5.60 2.94
N ALA A 20 -5.71 -4.79 3.02
CA ALA A 20 -5.82 -3.35 3.20
C ALA A 20 -6.59 -2.69 2.05
N PHE A 21 -6.32 -3.10 0.80
CA PHE A 21 -6.97 -2.50 -0.37
C PHE A 21 -8.44 -2.89 -0.49
N GLU A 22 -8.80 -4.11 -0.09
CA GLU A 22 -10.20 -4.49 0.03
C GLU A 22 -10.94 -3.63 1.06
N GLN A 23 -10.32 -3.33 2.21
CA GLN A 23 -10.90 -2.45 3.21
C GLN A 23 -11.06 -1.02 2.69
N ILE A 24 -10.05 -0.49 1.97
CA ILE A 24 -10.11 0.85 1.38
C ILE A 24 -11.23 0.93 0.32
N ARG A 25 -11.36 -0.06 -0.57
CA ARG A 25 -12.42 -0.09 -1.58
C ARG A 25 -13.82 -0.11 -0.97
N LYS A 26 -13.99 -0.85 0.14
CA LYS A 26 -15.28 -0.90 0.85
C LYS A 26 -15.74 0.45 1.43
N LYS A 27 -14.83 1.42 1.57
CA LYS A 27 -15.17 2.78 2.03
C LYS A 27 -15.82 3.64 0.95
N ASN A 28 -15.78 3.24 -0.32
CA ASN A 28 -16.32 4.02 -1.45
C ASN A 28 -15.82 5.48 -1.44
N ILE A 29 -14.52 5.69 -1.22
CA ILE A 29 -13.91 7.03 -1.19
C ILE A 29 -14.23 7.75 -2.51
N GLU A 30 -14.90 8.90 -2.40
CA GLU A 30 -15.22 9.73 -3.56
C GLU A 30 -13.94 10.33 -4.14
N THR A 31 -13.80 10.25 -5.48
CA THR A 31 -12.75 10.95 -6.21
C THR A 31 -13.31 12.23 -6.85
N PRO A 32 -12.53 13.32 -6.89
CA PRO A 32 -11.16 13.43 -6.41
C PRO A 32 -11.07 13.71 -4.89
N PHE A 33 -10.03 13.18 -4.24
CA PHE A 33 -9.72 13.49 -2.83
C PHE A 33 -8.28 13.97 -2.66
N TYR A 34 -8.00 14.66 -1.55
CA TYR A 34 -6.67 15.19 -1.26
C TYR A 34 -5.97 14.34 -0.20
N ILE A 35 -4.78 13.83 -0.53
CA ILE A 35 -3.94 13.06 0.42
C ILE A 35 -2.95 13.94 1.19
N ALA A 36 -2.65 15.12 0.63
CA ALA A 36 -1.82 16.18 1.18
C ALA A 36 -2.12 17.49 0.44
N ASN A 37 -1.68 18.62 1.00
CA ASN A 37 -1.82 19.93 0.36
C ASN A 37 -1.18 19.91 -1.04
N GLY A 38 -1.98 20.20 -2.07
CA GLY A 38 -1.55 20.20 -3.46
C GLY A 38 -1.42 18.81 -4.11
N CYS A 39 -1.78 17.72 -3.42
CA CYS A 39 -1.78 16.38 -3.99
C CYS A 39 -3.20 15.80 -4.05
N GLN A 40 -3.77 15.83 -5.25
CA GLN A 40 -5.11 15.36 -5.56
C GLN A 40 -5.05 13.98 -6.21
N VAL A 41 -5.80 13.03 -5.66
CA VAL A 41 -6.00 11.71 -6.25
C VAL A 41 -7.33 11.73 -7.00
N THR A 42 -7.26 11.58 -8.33
CA THR A 42 -8.43 11.57 -9.23
C THR A 42 -8.90 10.15 -9.56
N ASP A 43 -8.03 9.16 -9.40
CA ASP A 43 -8.30 7.73 -9.62
C ASP A 43 -7.73 6.92 -8.46
N LEU A 44 -8.63 6.35 -7.66
CA LEU A 44 -8.29 5.55 -6.49
C LEU A 44 -7.54 4.26 -6.90
N GLU A 45 -7.96 3.56 -7.94
CA GLU A 45 -7.35 2.29 -8.34
C GLU A 45 -5.94 2.49 -8.91
N MET A 46 -5.74 3.55 -9.68
CA MET A 46 -4.41 3.92 -10.16
C MET A 46 -3.47 4.25 -8.99
N TYR A 47 -3.98 4.97 -7.98
CA TYR A 47 -3.21 5.30 -6.78
C TYR A 47 -2.87 4.06 -5.95
N LEU A 48 -3.84 3.20 -5.69
CA LEU A 48 -3.65 1.93 -4.99
C LEU A 48 -2.63 1.04 -5.71
N ASN A 49 -2.71 0.90 -7.04
CA ASN A 49 -1.74 0.14 -7.81
C ASN A 49 -0.30 0.69 -7.67
N SER A 50 -0.16 2.01 -7.60
CA SER A 50 1.13 2.66 -7.37
C SER A 50 1.67 2.35 -5.96
N LEU A 51 0.81 2.45 -4.92
CA LEU A 51 1.17 2.08 -3.55
C LEU A 51 1.57 0.61 -3.41
N ARG A 52 0.84 -0.31 -4.07
CA ARG A 52 1.17 -1.74 -4.09
C ARG A 52 2.55 -1.98 -4.69
N LYS A 53 2.84 -1.41 -5.87
CA LYS A 53 4.15 -1.55 -6.52
C LYS A 53 5.26 -0.98 -5.63
N GLY A 54 5.03 0.18 -5.03
CA GLY A 54 5.98 0.80 -4.11
C GLY A 54 6.27 -0.09 -2.90
N TYR A 55 5.23 -0.50 -2.17
CA TYR A 55 5.37 -1.28 -0.94
C TYR A 55 6.02 -2.65 -1.16
N LEU A 56 5.61 -3.39 -2.21
CA LEU A 56 6.10 -4.75 -2.46
C LEU A 56 7.54 -4.78 -2.98
N ASN A 57 7.95 -3.78 -3.78
CA ASN A 57 9.28 -3.74 -4.38
C ASN A 57 10.28 -2.90 -3.58
N SER A 58 9.86 -2.23 -2.51
CA SER A 58 10.76 -1.45 -1.67
C SER A 58 11.78 -2.33 -0.98
N VAL A 59 13.06 -2.07 -1.27
CA VAL A 59 14.20 -2.67 -0.57
C VAL A 59 14.67 -1.80 0.60
N ASP A 60 14.42 -0.49 0.55
CA ASP A 60 14.71 0.45 1.64
C ASP A 60 13.58 0.41 2.69
N PRO A 61 13.87 0.07 3.97
CA PRO A 61 12.89 0.06 5.04
C PRO A 61 12.16 1.40 5.26
N ARG A 62 12.81 2.52 4.95
CA ARG A 62 12.21 3.87 5.07
C ARG A 62 11.11 4.08 4.02
N LEU A 63 11.35 3.62 2.79
CA LEU A 63 10.37 3.68 1.72
C LEU A 63 9.22 2.70 1.97
N GLU A 64 9.54 1.49 2.42
CA GLU A 64 8.53 0.51 2.86
C GLU A 64 7.60 1.11 3.92
N LYS A 65 8.17 1.74 4.95
CA LYS A 65 7.39 2.42 5.99
C LYS A 65 6.55 3.57 5.43
N LEU A 66 7.11 4.38 4.52
CA LEU A 66 6.36 5.46 3.88
C LEU A 66 5.11 4.93 3.13
N PHE A 67 5.26 3.87 2.33
CA PHE A 67 4.13 3.28 1.62
C PHE A 67 3.13 2.64 2.59
N HIS A 68 3.61 1.95 3.63
CA HIS A 68 2.77 1.42 4.70
C HIS A 68 1.92 2.51 5.35
N ASP A 69 2.54 3.60 5.78
CA ASP A 69 1.87 4.72 6.46
C ASP A 69 0.83 5.38 5.54
N LYS A 70 1.07 5.44 4.23
CA LYS A 70 0.10 5.94 3.25
C LYS A 70 -1.11 5.02 3.10
N ILE A 71 -0.90 3.71 3.12
CA ILE A 71 -1.99 2.72 3.09
C ILE A 71 -2.84 2.84 4.37
N GLU A 72 -2.20 2.99 5.54
CA GLU A 72 -2.91 3.21 6.80
C GLU A 72 -3.67 4.55 6.81
N GLN A 73 -3.10 5.62 6.26
CA GLN A 73 -3.80 6.91 6.10
C GLN A 73 -5.09 6.73 5.29
N LEU A 74 -5.04 6.02 4.15
CA LEU A 74 -6.24 5.73 3.34
C LEU A 74 -7.26 4.87 4.08
N LYS A 75 -6.83 3.91 4.89
CA LYS A 75 -7.72 3.12 5.74
C LYS A 75 -8.41 3.96 6.82
N SER A 76 -7.87 5.12 7.15
CA SER A 76 -8.44 6.02 8.18
C SER A 76 -9.35 7.12 7.64
N LEU A 77 -9.38 7.35 6.32
CA LEU A 77 -10.32 8.28 5.66
C LEU A 77 -11.77 7.84 5.81
#